data_AF-A0A8C6ML40-F1
#
_entry.id   AF-A0A8C6ML40-F1
#
_cell.length_a   1.000
_cell.length_b   1.000
_cell.length_c   1.000
_cell.angle_alpha   90.00
_cell.angle_beta   90.00
_cell.angle_gamma   90.00
#
_symmetry.space_group_name_H-M   'P 1'
#
loop_
_entity.id
_entity.type
_entity.pdbx_description
1 polymer ?
#
loop_
_entity_poly.entity_id
_entity_poly.type
_entity_poly.pdbx_seq_one_letter_code
_entity_poly.pdbx_strand_id
1 'polypeptide(L)'
;YLYKPKWKLFRSKPSTFGPNHSRPVLSSEINASAQTLQYDLKPDVPQAGGRKLFFDTHAVVRLLEENGFTQQAEVLVQVLLRTTSSNMEIIYSDMVTKVQQEISLLQVMSKIAAVKKDMVILEKSEFSTLLAENEKLKVQLSQLKVQLAVSSCSNGKTLLISNILCSAPPFFMLNYLSIILL
;
A
#
# COMPACT_ATOMS: atom_id res chain seq x y z
N TYR A 1 25.60 -4.82 22.86
CA TYR A 1 24.99 -3.90 21.89
C TYR A 1 24.15 -4.69 20.90
N LEU A 2 22.87 -4.92 21.22
CA LEU A 2 21.93 -5.67 20.38
C LEU A 2 21.19 -4.69 19.44
N TYR A 3 21.31 -4.91 18.13
CA TYR A 3 20.58 -4.17 17.11
C TYR A 3 19.11 -4.64 17.09
N LYS A 4 18.21 -3.84 17.68
CA LYS A 4 16.75 -4.01 17.59
C LYS A 4 16.25 -3.31 16.32
N PRO A 5 15.46 -3.97 15.44
CA PRO A 5 14.91 -3.29 14.28
C PRO A 5 13.78 -2.32 14.68
N LYS A 6 13.83 -1.13 14.09
CA LYS A 6 13.14 0.13 14.47
C LYS A 6 11.61 0.13 14.29
N TRP A 7 11.03 -0.89 13.66
CA TRP A 7 9.60 -0.92 13.33
C TRP A 7 8.67 -1.35 14.48
N LYS A 8 9.21 -1.80 15.62
CA LYS A 8 8.37 -2.09 16.81
C LYS A 8 7.92 -0.84 17.58
N LEU A 9 8.37 0.36 17.20
CA LEU A 9 7.98 1.60 17.88
C LEU A 9 6.65 2.21 17.39
N PHE A 10 6.10 1.75 16.26
CA PHE A 10 4.82 2.26 15.74
C PHE A 10 3.59 1.49 16.22
N ARG A 11 3.73 0.75 17.33
CA ARG A 11 2.61 0.07 18.00
C ARG A 11 2.63 0.38 19.49
N SER A 12 2.41 1.64 19.85
CA SER A 12 2.10 2.05 21.22
C SER A 12 0.60 2.27 21.41
N LYS A 13 0.00 1.27 22.07
CA LYS A 13 -1.20 1.15 22.90
C LYS A 13 -2.41 2.11 22.73
N PRO A 14 -3.65 1.57 22.78
CA PRO A 14 -4.85 2.38 22.90
C PRO A 14 -4.90 3.03 24.28
N SER A 15 -5.13 4.35 24.30
CA SER A 15 -5.49 5.07 25.52
C SER A 15 -6.86 4.57 26.00
N THR A 16 -6.85 3.95 27.17
CA THR A 16 -8.04 3.66 27.97
C THR A 16 -8.69 4.97 28.40
N PHE A 17 -9.87 5.26 27.84
CA PHE A 17 -10.80 6.25 28.40
C PHE A 17 -12.21 5.66 28.31
N GLY A 18 -12.81 5.35 29.46
CA GLY A 18 -14.26 5.23 29.57
C GLY A 18 -14.82 6.49 30.24
N PRO A 19 -16.14 6.64 30.44
CA PRO A 19 -17.26 6.09 29.67
C PRO A 19 -18.14 7.20 29.04
N ASN A 20 -19.01 6.80 28.09
CA ASN A 20 -20.25 7.45 27.65
C ASN A 20 -20.18 8.64 26.66
N HIS A 21 -20.31 8.37 25.36
CA HIS A 21 -21.60 8.47 24.65
C HIS A 21 -21.48 8.01 23.18
N SER A 22 -22.04 6.82 22.93
CA SER A 22 -22.75 6.36 21.72
C SER A 22 -22.43 6.98 20.35
N ARG A 23 -21.53 6.36 19.57
CA ARG A 23 -21.73 6.12 18.12
C ARG A 23 -21.08 4.80 17.71
N PRO A 24 -21.75 3.91 16.94
CA PRO A 24 -21.12 2.69 16.46
C PRO A 24 -20.11 3.07 15.36
N VAL A 25 -18.81 2.91 15.66
CA VAL A 25 -17.78 2.87 14.62
C VAL A 25 -17.91 1.52 13.95
N LEU A 26 -18.30 1.55 12.68
CA LEU A 26 -18.38 0.38 11.81
C LEU A 26 -16.95 -0.15 11.59
N SER A 27 -16.48 -1.01 12.49
CA SER A 27 -15.34 -1.88 12.24
C SER A 27 -15.80 -3.04 11.35
N SER A 28 -16.16 -2.72 10.11
CA SER A 28 -16.29 -3.73 9.07
C SER A 28 -14.89 -4.01 8.53
N GLU A 29 -14.33 -5.13 8.98
CA GLU A 29 -13.27 -5.85 8.30
C GLU A 29 -13.61 -5.89 6.81
N ILE A 30 -12.84 -5.17 5.99
CA ILE A 30 -13.07 -5.12 4.54
C ILE A 30 -12.39 -6.35 3.93
N ASN A 31 -12.97 -7.52 4.18
CA ASN A 31 -12.77 -8.72 3.39
C ASN A 31 -14.09 -9.03 2.68
N ALA A 32 -14.37 -8.30 1.60
CA ALA A 32 -15.52 -8.56 0.75
C ALA A 32 -15.23 -8.15 -0.70
N SER A 33 -15.22 -9.18 -1.56
CA SER A 33 -15.46 -9.16 -3.00
C SER A 33 -14.81 -8.04 -3.82
N ALA A 34 -13.77 -8.42 -4.57
CA ALA A 34 -13.27 -7.72 -5.72
C ALA A 34 -14.36 -7.59 -6.81
N GLN A 35 -15.21 -6.58 -6.72
CA GLN A 35 -15.75 -5.94 -7.91
C GLN A 35 -14.88 -4.71 -8.15
N THR A 36 -13.88 -4.92 -9.00
CA THR A 36 -13.10 -3.87 -9.65
C THR A 36 -14.08 -2.97 -10.41
N LEU A 37 -14.60 -1.95 -9.74
CA LEU A 37 -15.13 -0.79 -10.43
C LEU A 37 -13.91 -0.05 -10.98
N GLN A 38 -13.48 -0.45 -12.18
CA GLN A 38 -12.73 0.44 -13.06
C GLN A 38 -13.65 1.63 -13.34
N TYR A 39 -13.57 2.65 -12.48
CA TYR A 39 -14.08 3.96 -12.82
C TYR A 39 -13.16 4.50 -13.90
N ASP A 40 -13.61 4.33 -15.13
CA ASP A 40 -13.11 5.03 -16.30
C ASP A 40 -12.99 6.53 -15.96
N LEU A 41 -11.83 7.10 -16.28
CA LEU A 41 -11.38 8.42 -15.87
C LEU A 41 -12.09 9.49 -16.70
N LYS A 42 -13.39 9.63 -16.50
CA LYS A 42 -14.09 10.89 -16.75
C LYS A 42 -15.31 10.97 -15.84
N PRO A 43 -15.18 11.58 -14.65
CA PRO A 43 -16.39 12.04 -13.99
C PRO A 43 -16.96 13.12 -14.90
N ASP A 44 -18.10 12.87 -15.52
CA ASP A 44 -18.91 13.96 -16.04
C ASP A 44 -19.34 14.73 -14.78
N VAL A 45 -18.57 15.78 -14.48
CA VAL A 45 -18.78 16.62 -13.30
C VAL A 45 -20.21 17.11 -13.38
N PRO A 46 -21.06 16.89 -12.36
CA PRO A 46 -22.35 17.51 -12.31
C PRO A 46 -22.11 19.02 -12.38
N GLN A 47 -22.31 19.60 -13.56
CA GLN A 47 -22.27 21.04 -13.74
C GLN A 47 -23.22 21.60 -12.70
N ALA A 48 -22.81 22.65 -11.98
CA ALA A 48 -23.66 23.33 -11.02
C ALA A 48 -24.81 24.01 -11.79
N GLY A 49 -25.74 23.20 -12.31
CA GLY A 49 -26.82 23.62 -13.17
C GLY A 49 -27.71 24.55 -12.38
N GLY A 50 -27.71 25.82 -12.81
CA GLY A 50 -28.66 26.87 -12.48
C GLY A 50 -29.30 26.75 -11.10
N ARG A 51 -28.57 27.12 -10.05
CA ARG A 51 -29.22 27.42 -8.76
C ARG A 51 -30.09 28.65 -8.95
N LYS A 52 -31.37 28.43 -9.27
CA LYS A 52 -32.35 29.48 -9.49
C LYS A 52 -32.62 30.18 -8.16
N LEU A 53 -32.19 31.41 -8.06
CA LEU A 53 -32.49 32.25 -6.91
C LEU A 53 -33.87 32.84 -7.09
N PHE A 54 -34.70 32.70 -6.07
CA PHE A 54 -36.01 33.32 -6.03
C PHE A 54 -35.87 34.62 -5.26
N PHE A 55 -36.11 35.72 -5.96
CA PHE A 55 -36.12 37.05 -5.39
C PHE A 55 -37.56 37.49 -5.26
N ASP A 56 -37.98 37.87 -4.04
CA ASP A 56 -39.30 38.46 -3.83
C ASP A 56 -39.28 39.93 -4.28
N THR A 57 -39.46 40.12 -5.58
CA THR A 57 -39.54 41.45 -6.21
C THR A 57 -40.64 42.28 -5.57
N HIS A 58 -41.78 41.67 -5.24
CA HIS A 58 -42.96 42.39 -4.78
C HIS A 58 -42.73 43.00 -3.38
N ALA A 59 -42.14 42.25 -2.46
CA ALA A 59 -41.83 42.77 -1.12
C ALA A 59 -40.86 43.96 -1.17
N VAL A 60 -39.85 43.89 -2.04
CA VAL A 60 -38.83 44.94 -2.15
C VAL A 60 -39.36 46.18 -2.85
N VAL A 61 -40.21 46.03 -3.88
CA VAL A 61 -40.89 47.17 -4.52
C VAL A 61 -41.78 47.89 -3.51
N ARG A 62 -42.62 47.17 -2.76
CA ARG A 62 -43.49 47.76 -1.73
C ARG A 62 -42.69 48.54 -0.67
N LEU A 63 -41.58 47.96 -0.21
CA LEU A 63 -40.71 48.64 0.74
C LEU A 63 -40.16 49.95 0.17
N LEU A 64 -39.74 49.97 -1.09
CA LEU A 64 -39.24 51.19 -1.73
C LEU A 64 -40.35 52.23 -1.90
N GLU A 65 -41.56 51.80 -2.23
CA GLU A 65 -42.75 52.66 -2.31
C GLU A 65 -43.12 53.31 -0.98
N GLU A 66 -43.08 52.55 0.11
CA GLU A 66 -43.26 53.06 1.48
C GLU A 66 -42.17 54.09 1.87
N ASN A 67 -41.01 54.03 1.24
CA ASN A 67 -39.89 54.96 1.44
C ASN A 67 -39.87 56.13 0.43
N GLY A 68 -40.94 56.32 -0.35
CA GLY A 68 -41.11 57.46 -1.25
C GLY A 68 -40.63 57.27 -2.68
N PHE A 69 -40.22 56.05 -3.06
CA PHE A 69 -39.90 55.73 -4.46
C PHE A 69 -41.14 55.27 -5.21
N THR A 70 -41.50 55.91 -6.32
CA THR A 70 -42.69 55.49 -7.10
C THR A 70 -42.30 54.48 -8.19
N GLN A 71 -42.60 54.75 -9.47
CA GLN A 71 -42.27 53.86 -10.61
C GLN A 71 -40.78 53.51 -10.72
N GLN A 72 -39.90 54.28 -10.08
CA GLN A 72 -38.46 54.01 -10.01
C GLN A 72 -38.12 52.78 -9.16
N ALA A 73 -38.99 52.39 -8.22
CA ALA A 73 -38.79 51.23 -7.35
C ALA A 73 -38.66 49.93 -8.18
N GLU A 74 -39.54 49.72 -9.16
CA GLU A 74 -39.48 48.55 -10.04
C GLU A 74 -38.18 48.52 -10.86
N VAL A 75 -37.77 49.65 -11.42
CA VAL A 75 -36.54 49.76 -12.21
C VAL A 75 -35.31 49.46 -11.35
N LEU A 76 -35.27 50.01 -10.13
CA LEU A 76 -34.19 49.77 -9.19
C LEU A 76 -34.10 48.28 -8.81
N VAL A 77 -35.24 47.66 -8.52
CA VAL A 77 -35.30 46.23 -8.20
C VAL A 77 -34.93 45.37 -9.42
N GLN A 78 -35.28 45.75 -10.64
CA GLN A 78 -34.84 45.06 -11.85
C GLN A 78 -33.31 45.13 -12.04
N VAL A 79 -32.70 46.29 -11.80
CA VAL A 79 -31.23 46.44 -11.87
C VAL A 79 -30.56 45.59 -10.78
N LEU A 80 -31.11 45.59 -9.57
CA LEU A 80 -30.65 44.75 -8.47
C LEU A 80 -30.71 43.27 -8.84
N LEU A 81 -31.86 42.81 -9.35
CA LEU A 81 -32.07 41.42 -9.74
C LEU A 81 -31.09 40.98 -10.84
N ARG A 82 -30.88 41.82 -11.87
CA ARG A 82 -29.92 41.54 -12.95
C ARG A 82 -28.49 41.45 -12.41
N THR A 83 -28.09 42.40 -11.57
CA THR A 83 -26.75 42.41 -10.96
C THR A 83 -26.52 41.20 -10.08
N THR A 84 -27.46 40.89 -9.19
CA THR A 84 -27.38 39.73 -8.31
C THR A 84 -27.40 38.42 -9.09
N SER A 85 -28.21 38.31 -10.14
CA SER A 85 -28.25 37.12 -11.01
C SER A 85 -26.90 36.91 -11.72
N SER A 86 -26.33 37.97 -12.29
CA SER A 86 -25.01 37.92 -12.96
C SER A 86 -23.89 37.54 -11.98
N ASN A 87 -23.86 38.19 -10.81
CA ASN A 87 -22.87 37.88 -9.78
C ASN A 87 -22.97 36.42 -9.30
N MET A 88 -24.19 35.89 -9.22
CA MET A 88 -24.41 34.51 -8.78
C MET A 88 -24.02 33.49 -9.85
N GLU A 89 -24.19 33.80 -11.12
CA GLU A 89 -23.68 32.96 -12.22
C GLU A 89 -22.15 32.78 -12.11
N ILE A 90 -21.41 33.86 -11.86
CA ILE A 90 -19.97 33.85 -11.65
C ILE A 90 -19.58 33.08 -10.37
N ILE A 91 -20.28 33.33 -9.26
CA ILE A 91 -20.00 32.64 -8.00
C ILE A 91 -20.24 31.14 -8.14
N TYR A 92 -21.30 30.72 -8.84
CA TYR A 92 -21.61 29.31 -9.01
C TYR A 92 -20.72 28.62 -10.04
N SER A 93 -20.17 29.33 -11.03
CA SER A 93 -19.17 28.77 -11.94
C SER A 93 -17.86 28.45 -11.23
N ASP A 94 -17.46 29.30 -10.27
CA ASP A 94 -16.21 29.12 -9.52
C ASP A 94 -16.37 28.19 -8.29
N MET A 95 -17.61 27.93 -7.87
CA MET A 95 -17.89 27.11 -6.71
C MET A 95 -17.77 25.62 -7.04
N VAL A 96 -17.06 24.89 -6.17
CA VAL A 96 -17.06 23.43 -6.18
C VAL A 96 -18.30 22.92 -5.42
N THR A 97 -19.09 22.06 -6.05
CA THR A 97 -20.24 21.43 -5.41
C THR A 97 -19.80 20.36 -4.41
N LYS A 98 -20.61 20.12 -3.36
CA LYS A 98 -20.33 19.04 -2.38
C LYS A 98 -20.19 17.67 -3.07
N VAL A 99 -21.06 17.41 -4.04
CA VAL A 99 -21.00 16.19 -4.86
C VAL A 99 -19.68 16.11 -5.62
N GLN A 100 -19.20 17.21 -6.21
CA GLN A 100 -17.91 17.23 -6.89
C GLN A 100 -16.73 16.97 -5.93
N GLN A 101 -16.80 17.48 -4.69
CA GLN A 101 -15.82 17.16 -3.65
C GLN A 101 -15.86 15.67 -3.28
N GLU A 102 -17.04 15.08 -3.12
CA GLU A 102 -17.22 13.66 -2.80
C GLU A 102 -16.67 12.76 -3.92
N ILE A 103 -16.98 13.06 -5.19
CA ILE A 103 -16.43 12.35 -6.35
C ILE A 103 -14.90 12.43 -6.34
N SER A 104 -14.34 13.63 -6.16
CA SER A 104 -12.88 13.83 -6.15
C SER A 104 -12.21 13.06 -5.01
N LEU A 105 -12.84 13.05 -3.83
CA LEU A 105 -12.36 12.30 -2.67
C LEU A 105 -12.34 10.79 -2.97
N LEU A 106 -13.42 10.24 -3.51
CA LEU A 106 -13.50 8.82 -3.87
C LEU A 106 -12.46 8.43 -4.92
N GLN A 107 -12.17 9.30 -5.88
CA GLN A 107 -11.12 9.08 -6.88
C GLN A 107 -9.73 9.01 -6.24
N VAL A 108 -9.41 9.93 -5.33
CA VAL A 108 -8.13 9.90 -4.60
C VAL A 108 -8.05 8.65 -3.73
N MET A 109 -9.13 8.28 -3.03
CA MET A 109 -9.19 7.06 -2.22
C MET A 109 -8.97 5.79 -3.06
N SER A 110 -9.54 5.71 -4.26
CA SER A 110 -9.32 4.62 -5.22
C SER A 110 -7.85 4.50 -5.60
N LYS A 111 -7.20 5.62 -5.94
CA LYS A 111 -5.76 5.66 -6.28
C LYS A 111 -4.89 5.21 -5.10
N ILE A 112 -5.21 5.67 -3.88
CA ILE A 112 -4.51 5.23 -2.66
C ILE A 112 -4.68 3.72 -2.46
N ALA A 113 -5.88 3.17 -2.69
CA ALA A 113 -6.14 1.74 -2.57
C ALA A 113 -5.34 0.92 -3.59
N ALA A 114 -5.15 1.44 -4.81
CA ALA A 114 -4.29 0.81 -5.82
C ALA A 114 -2.82 0.77 -5.35
N VAL A 115 -2.25 1.91 -4.96
CA VAL A 115 -0.87 1.98 -4.44
C VAL A 115 -0.67 1.06 -3.24
N LYS A 116 -1.67 0.95 -2.36
CA LYS A 116 -1.64 0.03 -1.22
C LYS A 116 -1.56 -1.44 -1.66
N LYS A 117 -2.28 -1.83 -2.72
CA LYS A 117 -2.18 -3.19 -3.28
C LYS A 117 -0.79 -3.44 -3.84
N ASP A 118 -0.23 -2.48 -4.58
CA ASP A 118 1.11 -2.60 -5.17
C ASP A 118 2.18 -2.74 -4.09
N MET A 119 2.08 -1.97 -3.00
CA MET A 119 2.96 -2.08 -1.84
C MET A 119 2.93 -3.49 -1.22
N VAL A 120 1.74 -4.06 -1.00
CA VAL A 120 1.60 -5.42 -0.45
C VAL A 120 2.16 -6.47 -1.40
N ILE A 121 2.02 -6.28 -2.71
CA ILE A 121 2.60 -7.19 -3.71
C ILE A 121 4.13 -7.15 -3.62
N LEU A 122 4.73 -5.96 -3.63
CA LEU A 122 6.18 -5.77 -3.51
C LEU A 122 6.73 -6.43 -2.24
N GLU A 123 6.11 -6.16 -1.09
CA GLU A 123 6.52 -6.76 0.19
C GLU A 123 6.47 -8.29 0.16
N LYS A 124 5.41 -8.87 -0.42
CA LYS A 124 5.28 -10.33 -0.55
C LYS A 124 6.27 -10.93 -1.54
N SER A 125 6.52 -10.27 -2.67
CA SER A 125 7.45 -10.77 -3.69
C SER A 125 8.90 -10.70 -3.24
N GLU A 126 9.32 -9.60 -2.60
CA GLU A 126 10.71 -9.46 -2.12
C GLU A 126 11.01 -10.41 -0.97
N PHE A 127 10.07 -10.56 -0.03
CA PHE A 127 10.22 -11.50 1.07
C PHE A 127 10.29 -12.96 0.58
N SER A 128 9.48 -13.33 -0.41
CA SER A 128 9.48 -14.69 -0.97
C SER A 128 10.78 -15.00 -1.72
N THR A 129 11.29 -14.05 -2.50
CA THR A 129 12.57 -14.21 -3.20
C THR A 129 13.73 -14.34 -2.23
N LEU A 130 13.80 -13.46 -1.22
CA LEU A 130 14.86 -13.51 -0.20
C LEU A 130 14.83 -14.82 0.59
N LEU A 131 13.64 -15.36 0.90
CA LEU A 131 13.51 -16.63 1.59
C LEU A 131 14.02 -17.80 0.73
N ALA A 132 13.63 -17.84 -0.54
CA ALA A 132 14.08 -18.87 -1.49
C ALA A 132 15.61 -18.83 -1.70
N GLU A 133 16.19 -17.64 -1.82
CA GLU A 133 17.65 -17.48 -1.90
C GLU A 133 18.36 -17.94 -0.62
N ASN A 134 17.79 -17.64 0.55
CA ASN A 134 18.36 -18.05 1.84
C ASN A 134 18.36 -19.58 2.00
N GLU A 135 17.27 -20.24 1.62
CA GLU A 135 17.16 -21.71 1.63
C GLU A 135 18.18 -22.35 0.68
N LYS A 136 18.31 -21.81 -0.53
CA LYS A 136 19.32 -22.26 -1.51
C LYS A 136 20.74 -22.15 -0.94
N LEU A 137 21.10 -21.02 -0.34
CA LEU A 137 22.41 -20.80 0.25
C LEU A 137 22.68 -21.77 1.42
N LYS A 138 21.69 -22.05 2.26
CA LYS A 138 21.82 -23.05 3.35
C LYS A 138 22.11 -24.45 2.82
N VAL A 139 21.45 -24.85 1.74
CA VAL A 139 21.67 -26.15 1.10
C VAL A 139 23.08 -26.22 0.53
N GLN A 140 23.50 -25.20 -0.23
CA GLN A 140 24.85 -25.15 -0.81
C GLN A 140 25.94 -25.20 0.26
N LEU A 141 25.78 -24.45 1.35
CA LEU A 141 26.72 -24.46 2.47
C LEU A 141 26.79 -25.85 3.14
N SER A 142 25.64 -26.51 3.32
CA SER A 142 25.58 -27.86 3.88
C SER A 142 26.27 -28.88 2.97
N GLN A 143 26.08 -28.77 1.65
CA GLN A 143 26.76 -29.61 0.67
C GLN A 143 28.27 -29.41 0.70
N LEU A 144 28.75 -28.16 0.74
CA LEU A 144 30.18 -27.86 0.85
C LEU A 144 30.79 -28.42 2.14
N LYS A 145 30.08 -28.32 3.27
CA LYS A 145 30.51 -28.93 4.54
C LYS A 145 30.64 -30.45 4.43
N VAL A 146 29.67 -31.11 3.81
CA VAL A 146 29.71 -32.56 3.57
C VAL A 146 30.86 -32.91 2.65
N GLN A 147 31.08 -32.17 1.55
CA GLN A 147 32.19 -32.40 0.64
C GLN A 147 33.55 -32.23 1.32
N LEU A 148 33.71 -31.22 2.18
CA LEU A 148 34.92 -31.02 2.99
C LEU A 148 35.13 -32.14 4.02
N ALA A 149 34.06 -32.60 4.67
CA ALA A 149 34.13 -33.72 5.61
C ALA A 149 34.52 -35.04 4.90
N VAL A 150 33.98 -35.28 3.70
CA VAL A 150 34.30 -36.46 2.89
C VAL A 150 35.72 -36.39 2.35
N SER A 151 36.16 -35.24 1.83
CA SER A 151 37.51 -35.08 1.28
C SER A 151 38.59 -35.16 2.36
N SER A 152 38.37 -34.55 3.53
CA SER A 152 39.27 -34.70 4.68
C SER A 152 39.33 -36.15 5.20
N CYS A 153 38.19 -36.86 5.23
CA CYS A 153 38.15 -38.27 5.62
C CYS A 153 38.86 -39.17 4.59
N SER A 154 38.73 -38.89 3.29
CA SER A 154 39.41 -39.61 2.23
C SER A 154 40.93 -39.38 2.29
N ASN A 155 41.37 -38.14 2.48
CA ASN A 155 42.79 -37.82 2.59
C ASN A 155 43.44 -38.45 3.83
N GLY A 156 42.73 -38.51 4.96
CA GLY A 156 43.20 -39.20 6.17
C GLY A 156 43.29 -40.73 5.99
N LYS A 157 42.33 -41.35 5.29
CA LYS A 157 42.37 -42.79 4.97
C LYS A 157 43.51 -43.14 4.01
N THR A 158 43.74 -42.32 2.98
CA THR A 158 44.85 -42.52 2.03
C THR A 158 46.21 -42.40 2.71
N LEU A 159 46.37 -41.43 3.63
CA LEU A 159 47.60 -41.27 4.42
C LEU A 159 47.85 -42.45 5.37
N LEU A 160 46.82 -43.01 5.99
CA LEU A 160 46.95 -44.21 6.83
C LEU A 160 47.35 -45.45 6.02
N ILE A 161 46.77 -45.64 4.83
CA ILE A 161 47.13 -46.76 3.94
C ILE A 161 48.59 -46.62 3.49
N SER A 162 49.05 -45.43 3.11
CA SER A 162 50.45 -45.21 2.74
C SER A 162 51.41 -45.42 3.91
N ASN A 163 51.03 -45.03 5.13
CA ASN A 163 51.89 -45.21 6.31
C ASN A 163 51.98 -46.67 6.75
N ILE A 164 50.87 -47.43 6.68
CA ILE A 164 50.85 -48.86 6.98
C ILE A 164 51.63 -49.66 5.93
N LEU A 165 51.52 -49.29 4.64
CA LEU A 165 52.27 -49.94 3.56
C LEU A 165 53.78 -49.61 3.60
N CYS A 166 54.15 -48.42 4.10
CA CYS A 166 55.55 -47.99 4.22
C CYS A 166 56.25 -48.52 5.48
N SER A 167 55.49 -48.82 6.56
CA SER A 167 56.04 -49.35 7.82
C SER A 167 56.12 -50.88 7.87
N ALA A 168 55.68 -51.60 6.83
CA ALA A 168 55.82 -53.04 6.74
C ALA A 168 57.26 -53.40 6.31
N PRO A 169 58.02 -54.19 7.10
CA PRO A 169 59.38 -54.57 6.74
C PRO A 169 59.41 -55.38 5.43
N PRO A 170 60.45 -55.22 4.59
CA PRO A 170 60.55 -55.83 3.25
C PRO A 170 60.58 -57.36 3.22
N PHE A 171 60.54 -58.03 4.38
CA PHE A 171 60.55 -59.49 4.49
C PHE A 171 59.20 -60.18 4.18
N PHE A 172 58.07 -59.46 4.18
CA PHE A 172 56.77 -60.07 3.89
C PHE A 172 56.35 -60.05 2.40
N MET A 173 57.02 -59.29 1.54
CA MET A 173 56.66 -59.18 0.12
C MET A 173 57.17 -60.36 -0.74
N LEU A 174 58.16 -61.12 -0.27
CA LEU A 174 58.70 -62.26 -1.03
C LEU A 174 57.88 -63.55 -0.87
N ASN A 175 57.05 -63.67 0.18
CA ASN A 175 56.21 -64.87 0.37
C ASN A 175 54.83 -64.77 -0.30
N TYR A 176 54.31 -63.56 -0.53
CA TYR A 176 53.00 -63.39 -1.20
C TYR A 176 53.09 -63.56 -2.72
N LEU A 177 54.23 -63.25 -3.33
CA LEU A 177 54.44 -63.50 -4.77
C LEU A 177 54.66 -64.99 -5.08
N SER A 178 55.15 -65.78 -4.11
CA SER A 178 55.33 -67.22 -4.29
C SER A 178 54.04 -68.02 -4.14
N ILE A 179 53.02 -67.49 -3.46
CA ILE A 179 51.71 -68.15 -3.27
C ILE A 179 50.74 -67.84 -4.44
N ILE A 180 51.02 -66.84 -5.26
CA ILE A 180 50.18 -66.48 -6.42
C ILE A 180 50.68 -67.13 -7.73
N LEU A 181 51.89 -67.73 -7.73
CA LEU A 181 52.46 -68.39 -8.91
C LEU A 181 52.63 -69.92 -8.79
N LEU A 182 52.03 -70.56 -7.78
CA LEU A 182 51.90 -72.02 -7.63
C LEU A 182 50.57 -72.36 -6.94
#